data_AF-A0A931ZAX4-F1
#
_entry.id   AF-A0A931ZAX4-F1
#
_cell.length_a   1.000
_cell.length_b   1.000
_cell.length_c   1.000
_cell.angle_alpha   90.00
_cell.angle_beta   90.00
_cell.angle_gamma   90.00
#
_symmetry.space_group_name_H-M   'P 1'
#
loop_
_entity.id
_entity.type
_entity.pdbx_description
1 polymer ?
#
loop_
_entity_poly.entity_id
_entity_poly.type
_entity_poly.pdbx_seq_one_letter_code
_entity_poly.pdbx_strand_id
1 'polypeptide(L)'
;MTESRSRWQQFLSHASRSRSFLWRLVIAFVATGVAVGAILHTLRPAKSYLFGERVLARIGVAAHAGDPDAPLATGAADGLADAFAEELAPESLRFFDVLRSVPTLAPHVVAADFAALHTALARRFDEPRAGLALDFFAAWQSVDEGAFARLEQRAAQPAPLRFTRYAFGRVLMRHENFGAAFEMFAREGEADDATESRYMAVRALVKAKDFARLELLLRDPRYAPYSSPGLALEAATESRRWAEMLRLIPAVQIDSYEPELLLVSAVAGVTWALFLFHLGQVASPFSRTGLLCGSGLLAGVLSTTVTIFLVVVQDDVLGFREGTEIVHRFAYNIGGVGAREELSKLLLFAPLILFLRKRDDELEVLTVACFVGLGFAVEENVSYFATSAAASAPGRFLTANFFHIALTGVNGLALYRACTRGMGGLNDLLLVFPLSILAHGAYDALLDLPQVERSEYFAMIAYVGFCFYFFSRARPLRADRRTTVSLTGAFVTGVALVAATVIAFQMATLGIKAGANLIFSELIGSAALLIVFFHEFDETLTA
;
A
#
# COMPACT_ATOMS: atom_id res chain seq x y z
N MET A 1 -35.37 -22.38 -29.87
CA MET A 1 -34.34 -22.20 -30.92
C MET A 1 -33.03 -21.92 -30.22
N THR A 2 -32.10 -22.87 -30.18
CA THR A 2 -30.74 -22.64 -29.65
C THR A 2 -29.96 -21.87 -30.71
N GLU A 3 -29.67 -20.60 -30.46
CA GLU A 3 -28.75 -19.85 -31.31
C GLU A 3 -27.42 -20.61 -31.39
N SER A 4 -27.00 -20.91 -32.61
CA SER A 4 -25.71 -21.55 -32.87
C SER A 4 -24.60 -20.61 -32.40
N ARG A 5 -23.92 -20.97 -31.31
CA ARG A 5 -22.74 -20.23 -30.83
C ARG A 5 -21.70 -20.17 -31.93
N SER A 6 -21.06 -19.01 -32.10
CA SER A 6 -19.98 -18.86 -33.08
C SER A 6 -18.81 -19.81 -32.74
N ARG A 7 -18.00 -20.15 -33.76
CA ARG A 7 -16.81 -21.01 -33.56
C ARG A 7 -15.85 -20.45 -32.49
N TRP A 8 -15.67 -19.13 -32.43
CA TRP A 8 -14.80 -18.50 -31.44
C TRP A 8 -15.36 -18.61 -30.02
N GLN A 9 -16.68 -18.52 -29.83
CA GLN A 9 -17.31 -18.70 -28.52
C GLN A 9 -17.17 -20.14 -28.02
N GLN A 10 -17.30 -21.11 -28.93
CA GLN A 10 -17.08 -22.53 -28.62
C GLN A 10 -15.61 -22.78 -28.23
N PHE A 11 -14.66 -22.21 -28.99
CA PHE A 11 -13.24 -22.30 -28.68
C PHE A 11 -12.92 -21.70 -27.31
N LEU A 12 -13.33 -20.47 -27.02
CA LEU A 12 -13.08 -19.84 -25.71
C LEU A 12 -13.74 -20.62 -24.57
N SER A 13 -14.94 -21.13 -24.78
CA SER A 13 -15.64 -21.96 -23.81
C SER A 13 -14.89 -23.24 -23.49
N HIS A 14 -14.26 -23.85 -24.48
CA HIS A 14 -13.43 -25.04 -24.29
C HIS A 14 -12.07 -24.68 -23.66
N ALA A 15 -11.37 -23.69 -24.23
CA ALA A 15 -10.04 -23.28 -23.79
C ALA A 15 -10.03 -22.80 -22.33
N SER A 16 -11.01 -21.98 -21.93
CA SER A 16 -11.14 -21.50 -20.54
C SER A 16 -11.45 -22.61 -19.52
N ARG A 17 -11.79 -23.83 -19.97
CA ARG A 17 -11.99 -25.02 -19.11
C ARG A 17 -10.88 -26.05 -19.24
N SER A 18 -9.93 -25.85 -20.15
CA SER A 18 -8.81 -26.76 -20.34
C SER A 18 -7.68 -26.43 -19.37
N ARG A 19 -7.28 -27.43 -18.56
CA ARG A 19 -6.18 -27.27 -17.58
C ARG A 19 -4.88 -26.86 -18.28
N SER A 20 -4.57 -27.54 -19.39
CA SER A 20 -3.35 -27.26 -20.16
C SER A 20 -3.34 -25.85 -20.75
N PHE A 21 -4.49 -25.35 -21.22
CA PHE A 21 -4.60 -23.99 -21.72
C PHE A 21 -4.40 -22.96 -20.61
N LEU A 22 -5.07 -23.12 -19.46
CA LEU A 22 -4.97 -22.19 -18.33
C LEU A 22 -3.53 -22.10 -17.79
N TRP A 23 -2.82 -23.24 -17.66
CA TRP A 23 -1.41 -23.22 -17.25
C TRP A 23 -0.51 -22.48 -18.23
N ARG A 24 -0.69 -22.71 -19.54
CA ARG A 24 0.06 -21.98 -20.57
C ARG A 24 -0.22 -20.48 -20.52
N LEU A 25 -1.47 -20.10 -20.27
CA LEU A 25 -1.88 -18.71 -20.13
C LEU A 25 -1.19 -18.03 -18.94
N VAL A 26 -1.17 -18.68 -17.77
CA VAL A 26 -0.48 -18.17 -16.57
C VAL A 26 1.01 -17.96 -16.85
N ILE A 27 1.68 -18.96 -17.41
CA ILE A 27 3.11 -18.87 -17.78
C ILE A 27 3.35 -17.73 -18.76
N ALA A 28 2.49 -17.58 -19.77
CA ALA A 28 2.60 -16.50 -20.75
C ALA A 28 2.45 -15.11 -20.12
N PHE A 29 1.49 -14.92 -19.20
CA PHE A 29 1.32 -13.65 -18.49
C PHE A 29 2.53 -13.33 -17.61
N VAL A 30 2.98 -14.28 -16.79
CA VAL A 30 4.15 -14.10 -15.92
C VAL A 30 5.40 -13.78 -16.73
N ALA A 31 5.69 -14.54 -17.79
CA ALA A 31 6.82 -14.28 -18.67
C ALA A 31 6.73 -12.90 -19.34
N THR A 32 5.52 -12.48 -19.74
CA THR A 32 5.27 -11.14 -20.29
C THR A 32 5.53 -10.06 -19.26
N GLY A 33 5.07 -10.23 -18.01
CA GLY A 33 5.33 -9.30 -16.91
C GLY A 33 6.82 -9.11 -16.66
N VAL A 34 7.58 -10.22 -16.60
CA VAL A 34 9.04 -10.20 -16.46
C VAL A 34 9.72 -9.46 -17.61
N ALA A 35 9.33 -9.78 -18.86
CA ALA A 35 9.90 -9.15 -20.05
C ALA A 35 9.61 -7.63 -20.09
N VAL A 36 8.36 -7.23 -19.84
CA VAL A 36 7.97 -5.81 -19.80
C VAL A 36 8.70 -5.08 -18.66
N GLY A 37 8.78 -5.68 -17.47
CA GLY A 37 9.50 -5.10 -16.33
C GLY A 37 10.98 -4.88 -16.61
N ALA A 38 11.65 -5.86 -17.22
CA ALA A 38 13.06 -5.74 -17.61
C ALA A 38 13.29 -4.66 -18.69
N ILE A 39 12.41 -4.59 -19.69
CA ILE A 39 12.45 -3.55 -20.72
C ILE A 39 12.26 -2.16 -20.08
N LEU A 40 11.24 -1.99 -19.25
CA LEU A 40 10.96 -0.72 -18.57
C LEU A 40 12.11 -0.28 -17.67
N HIS A 41 12.70 -1.20 -16.91
CA HIS A 41 13.88 -0.94 -16.09
C HIS A 41 15.07 -0.45 -16.93
N THR A 42 15.26 -1.01 -18.13
CA THR A 42 16.34 -0.62 -19.03
C THR A 42 16.10 0.76 -19.66
N LEU A 43 14.83 1.07 -19.97
CA LEU A 43 14.45 2.34 -20.60
C LEU A 43 14.32 3.51 -19.62
N ARG A 44 14.07 3.22 -18.34
CA ARG A 44 13.88 4.22 -17.29
C ARG A 44 14.90 3.97 -16.18
N PRO A 45 15.97 4.77 -16.07
CA PRO A 45 16.90 4.63 -14.96
C PRO A 45 16.14 4.74 -13.64
N ALA A 46 16.55 3.94 -12.65
CA ALA A 46 15.92 3.94 -11.35
C ALA A 46 15.89 5.36 -10.76
N LYS A 47 14.75 5.74 -10.17
CA LYS A 47 14.56 7.06 -9.58
C LYS A 47 15.60 7.25 -8.46
N SER A 48 16.40 8.32 -8.52
CA SER A 48 17.53 8.51 -7.59
C SER A 48 17.09 8.55 -6.12
N TYR A 49 15.90 9.09 -5.86
CA TYR A 49 15.33 9.19 -4.52
C TYR A 49 14.97 7.83 -3.89
N LEU A 50 14.90 6.75 -4.68
CA LEU A 50 14.66 5.38 -4.20
C LEU A 50 15.97 4.64 -3.84
N PHE A 51 17.07 5.36 -3.62
CA PHE A 51 18.39 4.75 -3.41
C PHE A 51 18.40 3.84 -2.17
N GLY A 52 17.83 4.27 -1.04
CA GLY A 52 17.80 3.45 0.18
C GLY A 52 17.00 2.17 0.00
N GLU A 53 15.85 2.28 -0.64
CA GLU A 53 14.92 1.17 -0.88
C GLU A 53 15.52 0.13 -1.82
N ARG A 54 16.29 0.55 -2.83
CA ARG A 54 17.01 -0.38 -3.71
C ARG A 54 18.12 -1.13 -2.97
N VAL A 55 18.86 -0.45 -2.09
CA VAL A 55 19.90 -1.09 -1.26
C VAL A 55 19.27 -2.16 -0.37
N LEU A 56 18.17 -1.84 0.33
CA LEU A 56 17.45 -2.81 1.17
C LEU A 56 16.86 -3.97 0.35
N ALA A 57 16.26 -3.67 -0.81
CA ALA A 57 15.65 -4.71 -1.65
C ALA A 57 16.70 -5.68 -2.23
N ARG A 58 17.95 -5.25 -2.45
CA ARG A 58 19.05 -6.13 -2.88
C ARG A 58 19.43 -7.18 -1.84
N ILE A 59 19.32 -6.85 -0.57
CA ILE A 59 19.61 -7.75 0.56
C ILE A 59 18.35 -8.47 1.07
N GLY A 60 17.23 -8.37 0.33
CA GLY A 60 15.98 -9.03 0.69
C GLY A 60 15.23 -8.39 1.85
N VAL A 61 15.59 -7.17 2.24
CA VAL A 61 14.89 -6.40 3.27
C VAL A 61 13.83 -5.53 2.59
N ALA A 62 12.56 -5.73 2.96
CA ALA A 62 11.49 -4.84 2.52
C ALA A 62 11.64 -3.49 3.23
N ALA A 63 11.73 -2.40 2.47
CA ALA A 63 11.69 -1.07 3.05
C ALA A 63 10.27 -0.80 3.57
N HIS A 64 10.08 -0.81 4.89
CA HIS A 64 8.86 -0.28 5.48
C HIS A 64 8.94 1.23 5.45
N ALA A 65 8.14 1.85 4.58
CA ALA A 65 8.00 3.29 4.58
C ALA A 65 6.92 3.73 5.58
N GLY A 66 7.18 3.46 6.85
CA GLY A 66 6.52 4.19 7.93
C GLY A 66 6.96 5.66 7.94
N ASP A 67 6.56 6.42 8.96
CA ASP A 67 7.17 7.73 9.21
C ASP A 67 8.70 7.56 9.19
N PRO A 68 9.46 8.21 8.29
CA PRO A 68 10.91 8.05 8.20
C PRO A 68 11.62 8.46 9.49
N ASP A 69 10.91 9.16 10.38
CA ASP A 69 11.39 9.58 11.68
C ASP A 69 10.92 8.62 12.82
N ALA A 70 10.08 7.61 12.53
CA ALA A 70 9.73 6.57 13.48
C ALA A 70 10.89 5.58 13.71
N PRO A 71 11.03 5.01 14.92
CA PRO A 71 12.02 3.98 15.17
C PRO A 71 11.69 2.74 14.34
N LEU A 72 12.48 2.48 13.30
CA LEU A 72 12.42 1.23 12.54
C LEU A 72 12.92 0.06 13.39
N ALA A 73 12.36 -1.12 13.16
CA ALA A 73 12.84 -2.35 13.77
C ALA A 73 14.32 -2.54 13.44
N THR A 74 15.16 -2.54 14.47
CA THR A 74 16.60 -2.69 14.33
C THR A 74 16.94 -4.14 14.04
N GLY A 75 17.62 -4.39 12.92
CA GLY A 75 18.13 -5.70 12.57
C GLY A 75 19.33 -5.53 11.65
N ALA A 76 20.47 -6.07 12.05
CA ALA A 76 21.64 -6.17 11.18
C ALA A 76 21.25 -6.91 9.91
N ALA A 77 21.53 -6.32 8.75
CA ALA A 77 21.24 -6.93 7.47
C ALA A 77 22.57 -7.29 6.78
N ASP A 78 22.83 -8.59 6.66
CA ASP A 78 24.06 -9.08 6.03
C ASP A 78 24.17 -8.58 4.57
N GLY A 79 25.36 -8.09 4.21
CA GLY A 79 25.64 -7.62 2.85
C GLY A 79 25.17 -6.21 2.53
N LEU A 80 24.72 -5.42 3.52
CA LEU A 80 24.26 -4.04 3.31
C LEU A 80 25.35 -3.16 2.69
N ALA A 81 26.59 -3.23 3.18
CA ALA A 81 27.68 -2.40 2.65
C ALA A 81 28.01 -2.71 1.18
N ASP A 82 27.95 -3.98 0.79
CA ASP A 82 28.18 -4.41 -0.61
C ASP A 82 27.04 -3.90 -1.51
N ALA A 83 25.79 -4.11 -1.10
CA ALA A 83 24.63 -3.61 -1.83
C ALA A 83 24.64 -2.08 -1.96
N PHE A 84 25.04 -1.37 -0.91
CA PHE A 84 25.24 0.08 -0.92
C PHE A 84 26.29 0.51 -1.94
N ALA A 85 27.45 -0.14 -1.94
CA ALA A 85 28.53 0.18 -2.88
C ALA A 85 28.13 -0.07 -4.34
N GLU A 86 27.43 -1.16 -4.62
CA GLU A 86 26.92 -1.48 -5.96
C GLU A 86 25.86 -0.47 -6.43
N GLU A 87 24.91 -0.11 -5.56
CA GLU A 87 23.88 0.88 -5.89
C GLU A 87 24.42 2.30 -5.99
N LEU A 88 25.55 2.61 -5.34
CA LEU A 88 26.19 3.94 -5.39
C LEU A 88 27.00 4.17 -6.69
N ALA A 89 27.32 3.09 -7.42
CA ALA A 89 28.17 3.15 -8.61
C ALA A 89 27.66 4.06 -9.75
N PRO A 90 26.33 4.16 -10.04
CA PRO A 90 25.84 5.04 -11.11
C PRO A 90 26.17 6.52 -10.89
N GLU A 91 26.68 7.18 -11.93
CA GLU A 91 27.04 8.61 -11.88
C GLU A 91 25.83 9.55 -11.69
N SER A 92 24.63 9.08 -12.03
CA SER A 92 23.38 9.83 -11.88
C SER A 92 22.99 10.09 -10.42
N LEU A 93 23.54 9.32 -9.47
CA LEU A 93 23.31 9.53 -8.05
C LEU A 93 24.09 10.75 -7.56
N ARG A 94 23.38 11.67 -6.91
CA ARG A 94 23.96 12.86 -6.28
C ARG A 94 24.23 12.56 -4.82
N PHE A 95 25.15 13.30 -4.23
CA PHE A 95 25.46 13.19 -2.80
C PHE A 95 24.22 13.37 -1.91
N PHE A 96 23.29 14.24 -2.31
CA PHE A 96 22.04 14.45 -1.60
C PHE A 96 21.14 13.20 -1.58
N ASP A 97 21.13 12.37 -2.63
CA ASP A 97 20.34 11.13 -2.67
C ASP A 97 20.83 10.14 -1.59
N VAL A 98 22.13 10.15 -1.27
CA VAL A 98 22.72 9.39 -0.15
C VAL A 98 22.27 9.95 1.19
N LEU A 99 22.35 11.26 1.41
CA LEU A 99 21.91 11.86 2.67
C LEU A 99 20.41 11.62 2.91
N ARG A 100 19.59 11.65 1.85
CA ARG A 100 18.16 11.36 1.93
C ARG A 100 17.88 9.91 2.33
N SER A 101 18.75 8.96 1.99
CA SER A 101 18.55 7.54 2.31
C SER A 101 19.03 7.13 3.71
N VAL A 102 19.79 7.98 4.41
CA VAL A 102 20.31 7.65 5.75
C VAL A 102 19.21 7.20 6.73
N PRO A 103 18.05 7.89 6.87
CA PRO A 103 16.98 7.43 7.74
C PRO A 103 16.49 6.00 7.48
N THR A 104 16.41 5.64 6.19
CA THR A 104 15.98 4.32 5.72
C THR A 104 17.04 3.25 5.96
N LEU A 105 18.31 3.58 5.68
CA LEU A 105 19.41 2.61 5.73
C LEU A 105 20.02 2.45 7.12
N ALA A 106 20.15 3.54 7.85
CA ALA A 106 20.87 3.57 9.11
C ALA A 106 20.37 2.54 10.12
N PRO A 107 19.07 2.23 10.31
CA PRO A 107 18.63 1.18 11.23
C PRO A 107 19.18 -0.23 10.95
N HIS A 108 19.69 -0.46 9.74
CA HIS A 108 20.26 -1.74 9.30
C HIS A 108 21.79 -1.76 9.24
N VAL A 109 22.44 -0.60 9.40
CA VAL A 109 23.90 -0.48 9.42
C VAL A 109 24.43 -1.00 10.76
N VAL A 110 25.47 -1.82 10.74
CA VAL A 110 26.20 -2.21 11.96
C VAL A 110 27.57 -1.54 12.01
N ALA A 111 28.20 -1.53 13.19
CA ALA A 111 29.53 -0.96 13.38
C ALA A 111 30.58 -1.48 12.36
N ALA A 112 30.46 -2.75 11.96
CA ALA A 112 31.35 -3.36 10.96
C ALA A 112 31.20 -2.78 9.54
N ASP A 113 30.04 -2.20 9.20
CA ASP A 113 29.78 -1.66 7.86
C ASP A 113 30.46 -0.30 7.62
N PHE A 114 30.73 0.47 8.67
CA PHE A 114 31.18 1.87 8.54
C PHE A 114 32.46 2.03 7.72
N ALA A 115 33.43 1.11 7.86
CA ALA A 115 34.66 1.15 7.08
C ALA A 115 34.42 0.91 5.57
N ALA A 116 33.51 -0.02 5.26
CA ALA A 116 33.14 -0.33 3.87
C ALA A 116 32.29 0.79 3.26
N LEU A 117 31.33 1.34 4.02
CA LEU A 117 30.55 2.52 3.62
C LEU A 117 31.46 3.72 3.35
N HIS A 118 32.44 4.00 4.22
CA HIS A 118 33.42 5.07 3.99
C HIS A 118 34.19 4.87 2.70
N THR A 119 34.71 3.66 2.49
CA THR A 119 35.45 3.32 1.28
C THR A 119 34.60 3.53 0.02
N ALA A 120 33.33 3.11 0.05
CA ALA A 120 32.41 3.32 -1.07
C ALA A 120 32.11 4.81 -1.31
N LEU A 121 31.85 5.57 -0.25
CA LEU A 121 31.58 7.00 -0.31
C LEU A 121 32.78 7.81 -0.83
N ALA A 122 33.98 7.55 -0.30
CA ALA A 122 35.21 8.25 -0.68
C ALA A 122 35.67 7.91 -2.12
N ARG A 123 35.26 6.77 -2.67
CA ARG A 123 35.44 6.46 -4.10
C ARG A 123 34.55 7.32 -4.99
N ARG A 124 33.35 7.69 -4.51
CA ARG A 124 32.32 8.39 -5.31
C ARG A 124 32.30 9.90 -5.10
N PHE A 125 32.62 10.37 -3.89
CA PHE A 125 32.58 11.76 -3.46
C PHE A 125 33.89 12.16 -2.79
N ASP A 126 34.12 13.47 -2.63
CA ASP A 126 35.27 13.96 -1.88
C ASP A 126 35.23 13.56 -0.40
N GLU A 127 36.40 13.54 0.24
CA GLU A 127 36.56 13.14 1.63
C GLU A 127 35.67 13.94 2.61
N PRO A 128 35.51 15.27 2.48
CA PRO A 128 34.58 16.02 3.33
C PRO A 128 33.13 15.54 3.23
N ARG A 129 32.64 15.25 2.03
CA ARG A 129 31.28 14.72 1.83
C ARG A 129 31.14 13.29 2.34
N ALA A 130 32.12 12.43 2.08
CA ALA A 130 32.13 11.06 2.61
C ALA A 130 32.09 11.07 4.15
N GLY A 131 32.91 11.91 4.79
CA GLY A 131 32.93 12.11 6.24
C GLY A 131 31.62 12.66 6.79
N LEU A 132 30.96 13.59 6.09
CA LEU A 132 29.64 14.10 6.49
C LEU A 132 28.57 13.00 6.48
N ALA A 133 28.52 12.18 5.43
CA ALA A 133 27.54 11.09 5.34
C ALA A 133 27.75 10.04 6.44
N LEU A 134 29.00 9.68 6.76
CA LEU A 134 29.30 8.74 7.86
C LEU A 134 28.92 9.30 9.22
N ASP A 135 29.27 10.56 9.50
CA ASP A 135 28.88 11.20 10.75
C ASP A 135 27.36 11.24 10.87
N PHE A 136 26.63 11.42 9.76
CA PHE A 136 25.18 11.35 9.74
C PHE A 136 24.65 9.93 10.04
N PHE A 137 25.19 8.89 9.40
CA PHE A 137 24.85 7.49 9.72
C PHE A 137 25.08 7.18 11.21
N ALA A 138 26.25 7.54 11.73
CA ALA A 138 26.65 7.25 13.11
C ALA A 138 25.81 8.02 14.14
N ALA A 139 25.55 9.31 13.89
CA ALA A 139 24.70 10.13 14.75
C ALA A 139 23.24 9.66 14.72
N TRP A 140 22.72 9.26 13.55
CA TRP A 140 21.37 8.74 13.44
C TRP A 140 21.17 7.50 14.32
N GLN A 141 22.09 6.53 14.28
CA GLN A 141 21.98 5.33 15.12
C GLN A 141 22.34 5.54 16.60
N SER A 142 22.90 6.71 16.97
CA SER A 142 23.49 6.92 18.30
C SER A 142 24.61 5.90 18.64
N VAL A 143 25.33 5.41 17.63
CA VAL A 143 26.43 4.44 17.80
C VAL A 143 27.73 5.12 18.23
N ASP A 144 27.92 6.38 17.83
CA ASP A 144 29.07 7.21 18.20
C ASP A 144 28.55 8.52 18.81
N GLU A 145 28.69 8.66 20.13
CA GLU A 145 28.34 9.90 20.85
C GLU A 145 29.10 11.12 20.30
N GLY A 146 30.31 10.91 19.79
CA GLY A 146 31.10 11.94 19.15
C GLY A 146 30.54 12.39 17.79
N ALA A 147 29.80 11.55 17.08
CA ALA A 147 29.27 11.88 15.75
C ALA A 147 28.24 13.03 15.82
N PHE A 148 27.38 13.02 16.84
CA PHE A 148 26.44 14.12 17.08
C PHE A 148 27.19 15.44 17.29
N ALA A 149 28.19 15.46 18.18
CA ALA A 149 28.98 16.65 18.46
C ALA A 149 29.77 17.14 17.24
N ARG A 150 30.31 16.22 16.42
CA ARG A 150 30.98 16.57 15.16
C ARG A 150 30.02 17.20 14.16
N LEU A 151 28.80 16.66 14.00
CA LEU A 151 27.78 17.26 13.13
C LEU A 151 27.35 18.64 13.62
N GLU A 152 27.10 18.78 14.92
CA GLU A 152 26.73 20.05 15.53
C GLU A 152 27.83 21.10 15.29
N GLN A 153 29.08 20.76 15.58
CA GLN A 153 30.23 21.64 15.38
C GLN A 153 30.38 22.05 13.90
N ARG A 154 30.20 21.11 12.96
CA ARG A 154 30.25 21.41 11.52
C ARG A 154 29.08 22.30 11.10
N ALA A 155 27.86 22.06 11.59
CA ALA A 155 26.67 22.85 11.27
C ALA A 155 26.75 24.29 11.81
N ALA A 156 27.46 24.48 12.92
CA ALA A 156 27.70 25.77 13.57
C ALA A 156 28.73 26.66 12.85
N GLN A 157 29.48 26.12 11.88
CA GLN A 157 30.43 26.93 11.10
C GLN A 157 29.70 28.04 10.33
N PRO A 158 30.34 29.20 10.10
CA PRO A 158 29.73 30.30 9.33
C PRO A 158 29.33 29.88 7.91
N ALA A 159 30.20 29.11 7.25
CA ALA A 159 30.01 28.55 5.91
C ALA A 159 30.22 27.03 5.96
N PRO A 160 29.25 26.27 6.49
CA PRO A 160 29.38 24.83 6.61
C PRO A 160 29.37 24.19 5.22
N LEU A 161 29.90 22.97 5.11
CA LEU A 161 29.77 22.16 3.88
C LEU A 161 28.28 22.03 3.53
N ARG A 162 27.93 22.16 2.25
CA ARG A 162 26.54 22.03 1.75
C ARG A 162 25.88 20.75 2.30
N PHE A 163 24.63 20.88 2.77
CA PHE A 163 23.81 19.85 3.43
C PHE A 163 24.22 19.46 4.86
N THR A 164 25.22 20.09 5.46
CA THR A 164 25.58 19.80 6.86
C THR A 164 24.45 20.15 7.81
N ARG A 165 23.80 21.32 7.65
CA ARG A 165 22.68 21.71 8.52
C ARG A 165 21.45 20.86 8.23
N TYR A 166 21.26 20.42 6.99
CA TYR A 166 20.23 19.42 6.67
C TYR A 166 20.45 18.12 7.46
N ALA A 167 21.65 17.53 7.39
CA ALA A 167 21.96 16.28 8.11
C ALA A 167 21.76 16.43 9.62
N PHE A 168 22.29 17.51 10.21
CA PHE A 168 22.11 17.77 11.64
C PHE A 168 20.65 18.04 12.02
N GLY A 169 19.92 18.81 11.21
CA GLY A 169 18.49 19.04 11.38
C GLY A 169 17.67 17.75 11.38
N ARG A 170 18.03 16.76 10.55
CA ARG A 170 17.39 15.44 10.56
C ARG A 170 17.65 14.69 11.87
N VAL A 171 18.87 14.70 12.37
CA VAL A 171 19.20 14.10 13.68
C VAL A 171 18.41 14.79 14.81
N LEU A 172 18.30 16.12 14.77
CA LEU A 172 17.49 16.89 15.73
C LEU A 172 15.99 16.52 15.66
N MET A 173 15.43 16.31 14.46
CA MET A 173 14.05 15.83 14.31
C MET A 173 13.84 14.46 14.95
N ARG A 174 14.79 13.53 14.77
CA ARG A 174 14.75 12.21 15.41
C ARG A 174 14.77 12.31 16.93
N HIS A 175 15.48 13.28 17.49
CA HIS A 175 15.47 13.58 18.93
C HIS A 175 14.31 14.49 19.37
N GLU A 176 13.28 14.65 18.53
CA GLU A 176 12.10 15.48 18.80
C GLU A 176 12.41 16.96 19.11
N ASN A 177 13.61 17.44 18.78
CA ASN A 177 13.99 18.84 18.93
C ASN A 177 13.60 19.63 17.67
N PHE A 178 12.30 19.68 17.40
CA PHE A 178 11.74 20.21 16.16
C PHE A 178 12.03 21.70 15.97
N GLY A 179 12.08 22.49 17.05
CA GLY A 179 12.42 23.91 17.01
C GLY A 179 13.85 24.15 16.53
N ALA A 180 14.84 23.44 17.09
CA ALA A 180 16.23 23.56 16.65
C ALA A 180 16.43 22.99 15.24
N ALA A 181 15.72 21.90 14.90
CA ALA A 181 15.74 21.34 13.56
C ALA A 181 15.25 22.35 12.51
N PHE A 182 14.15 23.06 12.81
CA PHE A 182 13.65 24.15 11.96
C PHE A 182 14.73 25.20 11.68
N GLU A 183 15.45 25.66 12.71
CA GLU A 183 16.51 26.68 12.53
C GLU A 183 17.63 26.19 11.59
N MET A 184 18.00 24.91 11.70
CA MET A 184 18.99 24.30 10.81
C MET A 184 18.48 24.25 9.37
N PHE A 185 17.25 23.77 9.17
CA PHE A 185 16.64 23.65 7.84
C PHE A 185 16.36 24.99 7.19
N ALA A 186 15.89 25.99 7.94
CA ALA A 186 15.60 27.32 7.43
C ALA A 186 16.87 28.00 6.91
N ARG A 187 17.98 27.90 7.65
CA ARG A 187 19.30 28.42 7.24
C ARG A 187 19.87 27.68 6.03
N GLU A 188 19.76 26.36 5.98
CA GLU A 188 20.17 25.59 4.79
C GLU A 188 19.26 25.90 3.58
N GLY A 189 17.98 26.18 3.85
CA GLY A 189 16.92 26.53 2.92
C GLY A 189 17.09 27.89 2.23
N GLU A 190 18.04 28.71 2.69
CA GLU A 190 18.40 29.98 2.04
C GLU A 190 19.09 29.78 0.68
N ALA A 191 19.76 28.64 0.47
CA ALA A 191 20.37 28.31 -0.81
C ALA A 191 19.31 27.98 -1.88
N ASP A 192 19.55 28.40 -3.12
CA ASP A 192 18.56 28.29 -4.21
C ASP A 192 18.13 26.83 -4.48
N ASP A 193 19.08 25.90 -4.40
CA ASP A 193 18.88 24.46 -4.66
C ASP A 193 18.38 23.67 -3.43
N ALA A 194 18.13 24.33 -2.28
CA ALA A 194 17.78 23.69 -1.00
C ALA A 194 16.31 23.30 -0.86
N THR A 195 15.74 22.67 -1.89
CA THR A 195 14.32 22.32 -1.91
C THR A 195 13.91 21.41 -0.77
N GLU A 196 14.68 20.36 -0.48
CA GLU A 196 14.36 19.46 0.63
C GLU A 196 14.50 20.14 1.99
N SER A 197 15.51 21.01 2.18
CA SER A 197 15.67 21.71 3.45
C SER A 197 14.48 22.62 3.73
N ARG A 198 13.93 23.28 2.70
CA ARG A 198 12.70 24.06 2.85
C ARG A 198 11.48 23.21 3.19
N TYR A 199 11.34 22.04 2.54
CA TYR A 199 10.31 21.06 2.89
C TYR A 199 10.44 20.57 4.35
N MET A 200 11.65 20.23 4.79
CA MET A 200 11.89 19.78 6.16
C MET A 200 11.70 20.89 7.19
N ALA A 201 11.96 22.15 6.87
CA ALA A 201 11.64 23.28 7.74
C ALA A 201 10.13 23.38 7.98
N VAL A 202 9.32 23.23 6.93
CA VAL A 202 7.86 23.15 7.04
C VAL A 202 7.45 21.97 7.92
N ARG A 203 7.96 20.75 7.66
CA ARG A 203 7.67 19.57 8.50
C ARG A 203 8.07 19.77 9.96
N ALA A 204 9.21 20.41 10.23
CA ALA A 204 9.69 20.67 11.58
C ALA A 204 8.72 21.57 12.36
N LEU A 205 8.18 22.63 11.76
CA LEU A 205 7.18 23.49 12.42
C LEU A 205 5.86 22.76 12.69
N VAL A 206 5.47 21.84 11.80
CA VAL A 206 4.27 21.02 11.96
C VAL A 206 4.41 20.06 13.13
N LYS A 207 5.52 19.31 13.18
CA LYS A 207 5.82 18.43 14.31
C LYS A 207 5.98 19.22 15.62
N ALA A 208 6.50 20.44 15.57
CA ALA A 208 6.55 21.37 16.70
C ALA A 208 5.18 21.96 17.09
N LYS A 209 4.14 21.75 16.27
CA LYS A 209 2.80 22.37 16.40
C LYS A 209 2.82 23.90 16.42
N ASP A 210 3.84 24.51 15.81
CA ASP A 210 4.00 25.97 15.70
C ASP A 210 3.35 26.49 14.42
N PHE A 211 2.01 26.39 14.38
CA PHE A 211 1.21 26.78 13.21
C PHE A 211 1.27 28.28 12.92
N ALA A 212 1.52 29.11 13.94
CA ALA A 212 1.68 30.55 13.76
C ALA A 212 2.95 30.87 12.96
N ARG A 213 4.08 30.25 13.33
CA ARG A 213 5.34 30.41 12.58
C ARG A 213 5.26 29.75 11.21
N LEU A 214 4.55 28.63 11.08
CA LEU A 214 4.32 27.99 9.80
C LEU A 214 3.56 28.90 8.84
N GLU A 215 2.48 29.55 9.29
CA GLU A 215 1.71 30.48 8.46
C GLU A 215 2.59 31.64 7.98
N LEU A 216 3.45 32.19 8.86
CA LEU A 216 4.41 33.23 8.48
C LEU A 216 5.45 32.72 7.47
N LEU A 217 5.97 31.51 7.66
CA LEU A 217 6.94 30.90 6.76
C LEU A 217 6.36 30.69 5.36
N LEU A 218 5.11 30.19 5.26
CA LEU A 218 4.45 29.92 3.98
C LEU A 218 4.10 31.19 3.18
N ARG A 219 4.17 32.37 3.81
CA ARG A 219 4.07 33.67 3.10
C ARG A 219 5.34 34.00 2.33
N ASP A 220 6.48 33.38 2.63
CA ASP A 220 7.69 33.49 1.82
C ASP A 220 7.52 32.68 0.51
N PRO A 221 7.68 33.30 -0.68
CA PRO A 221 7.51 32.62 -1.97
C PRO A 221 8.40 31.37 -2.15
N ARG A 222 9.53 31.29 -1.44
CA ARG A 222 10.41 30.12 -1.47
C ARG A 222 9.80 28.91 -0.77
N TYR A 223 8.89 29.13 0.18
CA TYR A 223 8.25 28.09 0.98
C TYR A 223 6.81 27.81 0.56
N ALA A 224 6.14 28.75 -0.11
CA ALA A 224 4.77 28.59 -0.61
C ALA A 224 4.51 27.28 -1.39
N PRO A 225 5.43 26.76 -2.24
CA PRO A 225 5.23 25.49 -2.94
C PRO A 225 5.10 24.26 -2.03
N TYR A 226 5.51 24.35 -0.76
CA TYR A 226 5.41 23.26 0.21
C TYR A 226 4.12 23.31 1.03
N SER A 227 3.21 24.24 0.73
CA SER A 227 1.85 24.23 1.26
C SER A 227 1.03 23.12 0.58
N SER A 228 1.03 21.93 1.16
CA SER A 228 0.24 20.79 0.65
C SER A 228 -1.12 20.65 1.35
N PRO A 229 -2.09 19.93 0.74
CA PRO A 229 -3.30 19.53 1.43
C PRO A 229 -3.02 18.73 2.71
N GLY A 230 -1.96 17.92 2.74
CA GLY A 230 -1.56 17.14 3.91
C GLY A 230 -1.20 18.03 5.09
N LEU A 231 -0.41 19.07 4.82
CA LEU A 231 -0.06 20.09 5.79
C LEU A 231 -1.28 20.80 6.38
N ALA A 232 -2.22 21.17 5.52
CA ALA A 232 -3.46 21.81 5.92
C ALA A 232 -4.34 20.85 6.76
N LEU A 233 -4.34 19.55 6.44
CA LEU A 233 -5.06 18.53 7.19
C LEU A 233 -4.47 18.37 8.60
N GLU A 234 -3.13 18.27 8.73
CA GLU A 234 -2.46 18.21 10.03
C GLU A 234 -2.80 19.43 10.91
N ALA A 235 -2.76 20.65 10.33
CA ALA A 235 -3.15 21.87 11.04
C ALA A 235 -4.65 21.87 11.43
N ALA A 236 -5.52 21.32 10.57
CA ALA A 236 -6.94 21.16 10.87
C ALA A 236 -7.17 20.16 12.01
N THR A 237 -6.45 19.03 12.01
CA THR A 237 -6.47 17.98 13.05
C THR A 237 -6.14 18.57 14.42
N GLU A 238 -5.00 19.26 14.55
CA GLU A 238 -4.57 19.87 15.82
C GLU A 238 -5.56 20.93 16.32
N SER A 239 -6.16 21.70 15.40
CA SER A 239 -7.18 22.71 15.73
C SER A 239 -8.60 22.14 15.84
N ARG A 240 -8.80 20.82 15.68
CA ARG A 240 -10.09 20.12 15.69
C ARG A 240 -11.15 20.72 14.74
N ARG A 241 -10.73 21.17 13.56
CA ARG A 241 -11.60 21.75 12.52
C ARG A 241 -12.25 20.65 11.66
N TRP A 242 -13.21 19.91 12.22
CA TRP A 242 -13.78 18.68 11.63
C TRP A 242 -14.28 18.80 10.19
N ALA A 243 -15.06 19.85 9.89
CA ALA A 243 -15.60 20.07 8.54
C ALA A 243 -14.48 20.31 7.51
N GLU A 244 -13.39 20.93 7.96
CA GLU A 244 -12.23 21.16 7.11
C GLU A 244 -11.40 19.91 6.91
N MET A 245 -11.25 19.06 7.94
CA MET A 245 -10.61 17.74 7.78
C MET A 245 -11.33 16.93 6.70
N LEU A 246 -12.66 16.77 6.80
CA LEU A 246 -13.47 16.04 5.81
C LEU A 246 -13.33 16.61 4.40
N ARG A 247 -13.21 17.94 4.27
CA ARG A 247 -13.00 18.61 2.98
C ARG A 247 -11.59 18.38 2.43
N LEU A 248 -10.58 18.30 3.29
CA LEU A 248 -9.17 18.19 2.90
C LEU A 248 -8.75 16.75 2.59
N ILE A 249 -9.34 15.75 3.26
CA ILE A 249 -8.96 14.34 3.06
C ILE A 249 -8.96 13.91 1.58
N PRO A 250 -10.01 14.17 0.76
CA PRO A 250 -9.97 13.81 -0.66
C PRO A 250 -8.85 14.52 -1.43
N ALA A 251 -8.51 15.76 -1.05
CA ALA A 251 -7.41 16.49 -1.67
C ALA A 251 -6.04 15.88 -1.28
N VAL A 252 -5.88 15.41 -0.03
CA VAL A 252 -4.69 14.67 0.41
C VAL A 252 -4.55 13.35 -0.36
N GLN A 253 -5.65 12.62 -0.53
CA GLN A 253 -5.66 11.38 -1.30
C GLN A 253 -5.18 11.63 -2.73
N ILE A 254 -5.79 12.60 -3.43
CA ILE A 254 -5.44 12.94 -4.81
C ILE A 254 -3.98 13.43 -4.94
N ASP A 255 -3.49 14.24 -4.00
CA ASP A 255 -2.11 14.74 -3.98
C ASP A 255 -1.08 13.61 -3.81
N SER A 256 -1.47 12.49 -3.20
CA SER A 256 -0.62 11.31 -3.01
C SER A 256 -0.54 10.38 -4.22
N TYR A 257 -1.35 10.61 -5.26
CA TYR A 257 -1.43 9.67 -6.40
C TYR A 257 -0.20 9.77 -7.31
N GLU A 258 0.55 8.66 -7.42
CA GLU A 258 1.54 8.52 -8.49
C GLU A 258 0.92 7.88 -9.74
N PRO A 259 1.18 8.41 -10.95
CA PRO A 259 0.60 7.89 -12.19
C PRO A 259 0.87 6.40 -12.44
N GLU A 260 2.07 5.92 -12.10
CA GLU A 260 2.44 4.52 -12.26
C GLU A 260 1.60 3.61 -11.35
N LEU A 261 1.31 4.06 -10.13
CA LEU A 261 0.50 3.34 -9.16
C LEU A 261 -0.98 3.35 -9.52
N LEU A 262 -1.47 4.48 -10.03
CA LEU A 262 -2.81 4.58 -10.60
C LEU A 262 -3.00 3.59 -11.75
N LEU A 263 -1.99 3.43 -12.61
CA LEU A 263 -2.06 2.46 -13.72
C LEU A 263 -2.16 1.02 -13.20
N VAL A 264 -1.30 0.61 -12.27
CA VAL A 264 -1.33 -0.75 -11.69
C VAL A 264 -2.66 -1.00 -10.98
N SER A 265 -3.12 -0.03 -10.18
CA SER A 265 -4.39 -0.10 -9.46
C SER A 265 -5.59 -0.15 -10.40
N ALA A 266 -5.56 0.60 -11.50
CA ALA A 266 -6.60 0.56 -12.52
C ALA A 266 -6.64 -0.80 -13.24
N VAL A 267 -5.49 -1.38 -13.59
CA VAL A 267 -5.44 -2.72 -14.19
C VAL A 267 -5.99 -3.77 -13.22
N ALA A 268 -5.59 -3.73 -11.95
CA ALA A 268 -6.12 -4.63 -10.93
C ALA A 268 -7.64 -4.44 -10.74
N GLY A 269 -8.09 -3.19 -10.61
CA GLY A 269 -9.49 -2.80 -10.46
C GLY A 269 -10.37 -3.31 -11.60
N VAL A 270 -9.96 -3.05 -12.85
CA VAL A 270 -10.68 -3.52 -14.05
C VAL A 270 -10.70 -5.04 -14.10
N THR A 271 -9.58 -5.69 -13.80
CA THR A 271 -9.47 -7.16 -13.84
C THR A 271 -10.42 -7.82 -12.84
N TRP A 272 -10.43 -7.34 -11.59
CA TRP A 272 -11.34 -7.82 -10.57
C TRP A 272 -12.80 -7.47 -10.87
N ALA A 273 -13.08 -6.28 -11.44
CA ALA A 273 -14.44 -5.92 -11.88
C ALA A 273 -14.97 -6.86 -12.97
N LEU A 274 -14.13 -7.25 -13.95
CA LEU A 274 -14.50 -8.20 -14.99
C LEU A 274 -14.80 -9.59 -14.40
N PHE A 275 -13.98 -10.05 -13.45
CA PHE A 275 -14.26 -11.27 -12.70
C PHE A 275 -15.57 -11.16 -11.92
N LEU A 276 -15.83 -10.05 -11.21
CA LEU A 276 -17.03 -9.85 -10.42
C LEU A 276 -18.30 -9.76 -11.28
N PHE A 277 -18.26 -9.13 -12.45
CA PHE A 277 -19.39 -9.16 -13.38
C PHE A 277 -19.70 -10.59 -13.82
N HIS A 278 -18.67 -11.40 -14.03
CA HIS A 278 -18.82 -12.80 -14.38
C HIS A 278 -19.29 -13.66 -13.19
N LEU A 279 -18.83 -13.33 -11.97
CA LEU A 279 -19.27 -13.94 -10.71
C LEU A 279 -20.75 -13.64 -10.42
N GLY A 280 -21.17 -12.40 -10.65
CA GLY A 280 -22.54 -11.92 -10.44
C GLY A 280 -23.50 -12.20 -11.60
N GLN A 281 -23.03 -12.84 -12.67
CA GLN A 281 -23.82 -13.12 -13.89
C GLN A 281 -24.46 -11.86 -14.49
N VAL A 282 -23.75 -10.73 -14.42
CA VAL A 282 -24.23 -9.43 -14.88
C VAL A 282 -24.21 -9.40 -16.41
N ALA A 283 -25.38 -9.28 -17.02
CA ALA A 283 -25.54 -9.39 -18.47
C ALA A 283 -24.82 -8.28 -19.27
N SER A 284 -24.74 -7.07 -18.70
CA SER A 284 -24.09 -5.92 -19.31
C SER A 284 -23.65 -4.91 -18.24
N PRO A 285 -22.48 -4.26 -18.37
CA PRO A 285 -22.06 -3.20 -17.46
C PRO A 285 -22.99 -1.98 -17.47
N PHE A 286 -23.80 -1.80 -18.52
CA PHE A 286 -24.79 -0.72 -18.63
C PHE A 286 -26.20 -1.14 -18.19
N SER A 287 -26.38 -2.39 -17.73
CA SER A 287 -27.63 -2.81 -17.11
C SER A 287 -27.85 -2.09 -15.78
N ARG A 288 -29.07 -2.12 -15.22
CA ARG A 288 -29.33 -1.58 -13.87
C ARG A 288 -28.35 -2.14 -12.84
N THR A 289 -28.12 -3.45 -12.86
CA THR A 289 -27.15 -4.11 -11.96
C THR A 289 -25.74 -3.57 -12.20
N GLY A 290 -25.33 -3.43 -13.46
CA GLY A 290 -24.04 -2.85 -13.81
C GLY A 290 -23.87 -1.40 -13.32
N LEU A 291 -24.91 -0.57 -13.43
CA LEU A 291 -24.91 0.79 -12.88
C LEU A 291 -24.84 0.79 -11.35
N LEU A 292 -25.55 -0.12 -10.67
CA LEU A 292 -25.44 -0.30 -9.22
C LEU A 292 -24.04 -0.77 -8.81
N CYS A 293 -23.40 -1.66 -9.57
CA CYS A 293 -22.00 -2.03 -9.37
C CYS A 293 -21.07 -0.81 -9.53
N GLY A 294 -21.30 0.03 -10.54
CA GLY A 294 -20.57 1.29 -10.70
C GLY A 294 -20.77 2.26 -9.53
N SER A 295 -22.00 2.39 -9.02
CA SER A 295 -22.28 3.15 -7.80
C SER A 295 -21.62 2.52 -6.57
N GLY A 296 -21.58 1.18 -6.48
CA GLY A 296 -20.87 0.45 -5.45
C GLY A 296 -19.37 0.75 -5.48
N LEU A 297 -18.74 0.72 -6.65
CA LEU A 297 -17.33 1.09 -6.82
C LEU A 297 -17.05 2.50 -6.30
N LEU A 298 -17.87 3.49 -6.71
CA LEU A 298 -17.71 4.86 -6.24
C LEU A 298 -17.95 4.99 -4.73
N ALA A 299 -18.94 4.29 -4.17
CA ALA A 299 -19.19 4.23 -2.74
C ALA A 299 -18.00 3.64 -1.98
N GLY A 300 -17.33 2.63 -2.55
CA GLY A 300 -16.08 2.05 -2.06
C GLY A 300 -14.95 3.08 -1.99
N VAL A 301 -14.69 3.78 -3.09
CA VAL A 301 -13.68 4.86 -3.14
C VAL A 301 -14.00 5.93 -2.09
N LEU A 302 -15.24 6.43 -2.03
CA LEU A 302 -15.65 7.44 -1.05
C LEU A 302 -15.58 6.96 0.41
N SER A 303 -15.74 5.65 0.65
CA SER A 303 -15.64 5.10 2.00
C SER A 303 -14.22 5.18 2.58
N THR A 304 -13.17 5.28 1.75
CA THR A 304 -11.80 5.55 2.23
C THR A 304 -11.67 6.93 2.89
N THR A 305 -12.37 7.95 2.38
CA THR A 305 -12.41 9.28 2.99
C THR A 305 -13.01 9.21 4.40
N VAL A 306 -14.07 8.42 4.58
CA VAL A 306 -14.68 8.20 5.91
C VAL A 306 -13.72 7.42 6.80
N THR A 307 -13.06 6.39 6.28
CA THR A 307 -12.01 5.65 7.00
C THR A 307 -10.90 6.57 7.50
N ILE A 308 -10.31 7.40 6.63
CA ILE A 308 -9.22 8.32 7.00
C ILE A 308 -9.70 9.33 8.05
N PHE A 309 -10.93 9.82 7.94
CA PHE A 309 -11.49 10.67 8.99
C PHE A 309 -11.58 9.94 10.33
N LEU A 310 -12.03 8.68 10.34
CA LEU A 310 -12.07 7.86 11.55
C LEU A 310 -10.67 7.54 12.09
N VAL A 311 -9.66 7.36 11.22
CA VAL A 311 -8.24 7.23 11.61
C VAL A 311 -7.82 8.45 12.42
N VAL A 312 -8.03 9.66 11.88
CA VAL A 312 -7.67 10.91 12.58
C VAL A 312 -8.39 11.03 13.93
N VAL A 313 -9.69 10.68 13.99
CA VAL A 313 -10.44 10.70 15.25
C VAL A 313 -9.90 9.68 16.25
N GLN A 314 -9.61 8.45 15.84
CA GLN A 314 -9.13 7.40 16.74
C GLN A 314 -7.69 7.66 17.20
N ASP A 315 -6.79 7.92 16.28
CA ASP A 315 -5.35 7.90 16.52
C ASP A 315 -4.87 9.23 17.13
N ASP A 316 -5.35 10.36 16.60
CA ASP A 316 -4.88 11.70 17.00
C ASP A 316 -5.73 12.32 18.12
N VAL A 317 -7.02 12.01 18.16
CA VAL A 317 -7.95 12.64 19.13
C VAL A 317 -8.20 11.74 20.33
N LEU A 318 -8.46 10.45 20.11
CA LEU A 318 -8.69 9.49 21.20
C LEU A 318 -7.39 8.83 21.70
N GLY A 319 -6.30 8.95 20.94
CA GLY A 319 -5.01 8.35 21.30
C GLY A 319 -4.98 6.83 21.16
N PHE A 320 -5.90 6.25 20.38
CA PHE A 320 -5.93 4.81 20.10
C PHE A 320 -4.88 4.48 19.04
N ARG A 321 -3.62 4.47 19.44
CA ARG A 321 -2.46 4.29 18.56
C ARG A 321 -1.96 2.86 18.58
N GLU A 322 -1.30 2.46 17.51
CA GLU A 322 -0.64 1.16 17.45
C GLU A 322 0.43 1.02 18.54
N GLY A 323 0.38 -0.09 19.26
CA GLY A 323 1.38 -0.45 20.27
C GLY A 323 2.40 -1.45 19.76
N THR A 324 3.54 -1.53 20.45
CA THR A 324 4.56 -2.56 20.21
C THR A 324 4.15 -3.93 20.75
N GLU A 325 3.30 -3.97 21.78
CA GLU A 325 2.83 -5.20 22.42
C GLU A 325 1.83 -5.96 21.53
N ILE A 326 1.97 -7.29 21.46
CA ILE A 326 1.15 -8.17 20.61
C ILE A 326 -0.35 -7.90 20.82
N VAL A 327 -0.81 -7.88 22.08
CA VAL A 327 -2.23 -7.68 22.41
C VAL A 327 -2.72 -6.31 21.95
N HIS A 328 -1.90 -5.27 22.12
CA HIS A 328 -2.27 -3.92 21.71
C HIS A 328 -2.34 -3.81 20.19
N ARG A 329 -1.40 -4.44 19.47
CA ARG A 329 -1.40 -4.51 18.01
C ARG A 329 -2.62 -5.25 17.46
N PHE A 330 -3.01 -6.38 18.05
CA PHE A 330 -4.27 -7.04 17.67
C PHE A 330 -5.48 -6.16 17.96
N ALA A 331 -5.55 -5.52 19.13
CA ALA A 331 -6.65 -4.63 19.48
C ALA A 331 -6.76 -3.44 18.50
N TYR A 332 -5.62 -2.84 18.14
CA TYR A 332 -5.54 -1.75 17.18
C TYR A 332 -5.95 -2.19 15.77
N ASN A 333 -5.43 -3.31 15.27
CA ASN A 333 -5.78 -3.79 13.94
C ASN A 333 -7.22 -4.30 13.84
N ILE A 334 -7.77 -4.94 14.89
CA ILE A 334 -9.17 -5.41 14.89
C ILE A 334 -10.14 -4.25 15.13
N GLY A 335 -9.97 -3.52 16.22
CA GLY A 335 -10.91 -2.47 16.65
C GLY A 335 -10.68 -1.10 15.99
N GLY A 336 -9.46 -0.85 15.54
CA GLY A 336 -9.09 0.34 14.76
C GLY A 336 -9.31 0.05 13.29
N VAL A 337 -8.35 -0.63 12.66
CA VAL A 337 -8.29 -0.86 11.20
C VAL A 337 -9.52 -1.63 10.67
N GLY A 338 -9.67 -2.90 11.05
CA GLY A 338 -10.74 -3.76 10.54
C GLY A 338 -12.14 -3.20 10.81
N ALA A 339 -12.41 -2.72 12.03
CA ALA A 339 -13.71 -2.20 12.40
C ALA A 339 -14.06 -0.90 11.65
N ARG A 340 -13.15 0.08 11.60
CA ARG A 340 -13.45 1.39 10.99
C ARG A 340 -13.66 1.26 9.48
N GLU A 341 -12.91 0.38 8.84
CA GLU A 341 -12.98 0.20 7.40
C GLU A 341 -14.22 -0.55 6.97
N GLU A 342 -14.50 -1.70 7.58
CA GLU A 342 -15.70 -2.47 7.25
C GLU A 342 -16.98 -1.69 7.58
N LEU A 343 -16.97 -0.90 8.66
CA LEU A 343 -18.07 0.01 8.98
C LEU A 343 -18.24 1.11 7.92
N SER A 344 -17.16 1.76 7.50
CA SER A 344 -17.22 2.82 6.48
C SER A 344 -17.77 2.30 5.15
N LYS A 345 -17.31 1.12 4.72
CA LYS A 345 -17.81 0.46 3.50
C LYS A 345 -19.32 0.16 3.62
N LEU A 346 -19.76 -0.40 4.74
CA LEU A 346 -21.19 -0.69 4.97
C LEU A 346 -22.05 0.56 5.06
N LEU A 347 -21.55 1.63 5.69
CA LEU A 347 -22.25 2.90 5.79
C LEU A 347 -22.54 3.47 4.39
N LEU A 348 -21.58 3.39 3.48
CA LEU A 348 -21.71 3.88 2.11
C LEU A 348 -22.47 2.89 1.19
N PHE A 349 -22.51 1.61 1.54
CA PHE A 349 -23.36 0.61 0.87
C PHE A 349 -24.84 0.74 1.26
N ALA A 350 -25.17 1.12 2.50
CA ALA A 350 -26.53 1.12 3.03
C ALA A 350 -27.56 1.88 2.16
N PRO A 351 -27.28 3.06 1.58
CA PRO A 351 -28.20 3.73 0.66
C PRO A 351 -28.55 2.91 -0.60
N LEU A 352 -27.64 2.05 -1.07
CA LEU A 352 -27.86 1.22 -2.27
C LEU A 352 -28.90 0.12 -2.02
N ILE A 353 -29.10 -0.29 -0.76
CA ILE A 353 -30.11 -1.30 -0.36
C ILE A 353 -31.53 -0.87 -0.78
N LEU A 354 -31.83 0.44 -0.76
CA LEU A 354 -33.12 0.98 -1.19
C LEU A 354 -33.45 0.62 -2.65
N PHE A 355 -32.42 0.54 -3.49
CA PHE A 355 -32.57 0.12 -4.88
C PHE A 355 -32.61 -1.40 -4.99
N LEU A 356 -31.71 -2.11 -4.29
CA LEU A 356 -31.57 -3.57 -4.35
C LEU A 356 -32.82 -4.33 -3.85
N ARG A 357 -33.50 -3.80 -2.83
CA ARG A 357 -34.72 -4.41 -2.27
C ARG A 357 -35.84 -4.61 -3.31
N LYS A 358 -35.83 -3.85 -4.41
CA LYS A 358 -36.88 -3.95 -5.45
C LYS A 358 -36.90 -5.28 -6.20
N ARG A 359 -35.76 -5.97 -6.32
CA ARG A 359 -35.66 -7.24 -7.06
C ARG A 359 -35.53 -8.47 -6.17
N ASP A 360 -35.11 -8.26 -4.93
CA ASP A 360 -34.89 -9.34 -3.97
C ASP A 360 -33.92 -10.43 -4.45
N ASP A 361 -32.87 -10.00 -5.15
CA ASP A 361 -31.85 -10.86 -5.76
C ASP A 361 -30.56 -10.80 -4.93
N GLU A 362 -30.31 -11.84 -4.14
CA GLU A 362 -29.14 -11.89 -3.24
C GLU A 362 -27.80 -11.96 -3.99
N LEU A 363 -27.77 -12.49 -5.22
CA LEU A 363 -26.55 -12.46 -6.05
C LEU A 363 -26.26 -11.04 -6.53
N GLU A 364 -27.29 -10.29 -6.92
CA GLU A 364 -27.16 -8.86 -7.24
C GLU A 364 -26.62 -8.08 -6.04
N VAL A 365 -27.16 -8.32 -4.84
CA VAL A 365 -26.72 -7.68 -3.59
C VAL A 365 -25.25 -7.99 -3.29
N LEU A 366 -24.88 -9.28 -3.29
CA LEU A 366 -23.50 -9.72 -3.06
C LEU A 366 -22.54 -9.06 -4.04
N THR A 367 -22.91 -9.04 -5.33
CA THR A 367 -22.07 -8.46 -6.38
C THR A 367 -21.90 -6.95 -6.19
N VAL A 368 -22.96 -6.20 -5.92
CA VAL A 368 -22.86 -4.74 -5.70
C VAL A 368 -22.02 -4.43 -4.46
N ALA A 369 -22.16 -5.22 -3.38
CA ALA A 369 -21.32 -5.08 -2.18
C ALA A 369 -19.84 -5.42 -2.46
N CYS A 370 -19.56 -6.45 -3.26
CA CYS A 370 -18.21 -6.75 -3.73
C CYS A 370 -17.57 -5.57 -4.49
N PHE A 371 -18.36 -4.82 -5.28
CA PHE A 371 -17.86 -3.62 -5.94
C PHE A 371 -17.55 -2.47 -4.97
N VAL A 372 -18.24 -2.36 -3.81
CA VAL A 372 -17.84 -1.45 -2.73
C VAL A 372 -16.48 -1.85 -2.16
N GLY A 373 -16.28 -3.14 -1.88
CA GLY A 373 -14.98 -3.65 -1.43
C GLY A 373 -13.87 -3.41 -2.46
N LEU A 374 -14.16 -3.61 -3.74
CA LEU A 374 -13.23 -3.32 -4.84
C LEU A 374 -12.86 -1.85 -4.92
N GLY A 375 -13.84 -0.94 -4.81
CA GLY A 375 -13.61 0.50 -4.88
C GLY A 375 -12.73 0.99 -3.74
N PHE A 376 -12.98 0.48 -2.53
CA PHE A 376 -12.14 0.76 -1.38
C PHE A 376 -10.71 0.28 -1.61
N ALA A 377 -10.53 -0.98 -2.01
CA ALA A 377 -9.21 -1.56 -2.17
C ALA A 377 -8.39 -0.95 -3.32
N VAL A 378 -9.04 -0.51 -4.41
CA VAL A 378 -8.37 0.24 -5.48
C VAL A 378 -7.82 1.57 -4.95
N GLU A 379 -8.62 2.30 -4.18
CA GLU A 379 -8.23 3.61 -3.64
C GLU A 379 -7.15 3.50 -2.57
N GLU A 380 -7.33 2.59 -1.61
CA GLU A 380 -6.39 2.35 -0.53
C GLU A 380 -5.01 1.91 -1.04
N ASN A 381 -4.99 1.03 -2.05
CA ASN A 381 -3.73 0.58 -2.64
C ASN A 381 -2.90 1.73 -3.21
N VAL A 382 -3.53 2.69 -3.88
CA VAL A 382 -2.80 3.86 -4.42
C VAL A 382 -2.09 4.62 -3.29
N SER A 383 -2.79 4.85 -2.17
CA SER A 383 -2.23 5.57 -1.02
C SER A 383 -1.09 4.81 -0.34
N TYR A 384 -1.26 3.50 -0.14
CA TYR A 384 -0.24 2.68 0.50
C TYR A 384 1.06 2.54 -0.28
N PHE A 385 1.02 2.66 -1.61
CA PHE A 385 2.26 2.62 -2.40
C PHE A 385 3.03 3.91 -2.40
N ALA A 386 2.33 5.05 -2.30
CA ALA A 386 2.96 6.33 -2.12
C ALA A 386 3.77 6.36 -0.82
N THR A 387 3.31 5.66 0.21
CA THR A 387 4.10 5.42 1.41
C THR A 387 5.16 4.36 1.15
N SER A 388 4.80 3.09 0.89
CA SER A 388 5.70 1.91 0.87
C SER A 388 6.81 1.84 -0.19
N ALA A 389 7.02 2.88 -1.01
CA ALA A 389 8.02 2.90 -2.09
C ALA A 389 8.00 1.64 -2.97
N ALA A 390 6.80 1.17 -3.34
CA ALA A 390 6.54 -0.06 -4.09
C ALA A 390 6.91 -1.41 -3.43
N ALA A 391 7.57 -1.44 -2.26
CA ALA A 391 8.00 -2.69 -1.62
C ALA A 391 6.83 -3.58 -1.17
N SER A 392 5.71 -3.01 -0.71
CA SER A 392 4.51 -3.76 -0.33
C SER A 392 3.53 -4.00 -1.49
N ALA A 393 3.90 -3.64 -2.73
CA ALA A 393 3.07 -3.87 -3.92
C ALA A 393 2.65 -5.30 -4.22
N PRO A 394 3.52 -6.29 -3.99
CA PRO A 394 3.17 -7.66 -4.24
C PRO A 394 1.89 -8.13 -3.50
N GLY A 395 1.89 -8.05 -2.16
CA GLY A 395 0.83 -8.57 -1.29
C GLY A 395 -0.53 -7.97 -1.55
N ARG A 396 -0.59 -6.64 -1.69
CA ARG A 396 -1.86 -5.95 -1.59
C ARG A 396 -2.74 -6.06 -2.83
N PHE A 397 -2.14 -6.07 -4.03
CA PHE A 397 -2.93 -6.12 -5.26
C PHE A 397 -3.56 -7.49 -5.53
N LEU A 398 -2.95 -8.56 -5.02
CA LEU A 398 -3.40 -9.94 -5.22
C LEU A 398 -4.28 -10.43 -4.07
N THR A 399 -3.77 -10.41 -2.83
CA THR A 399 -4.51 -10.94 -1.68
C THR A 399 -5.40 -9.88 -1.05
N ALA A 400 -4.88 -8.70 -0.70
CA ALA A 400 -5.67 -7.69 0.03
C ALA A 400 -6.87 -7.18 -0.79
N ASN A 401 -6.69 -6.91 -2.09
CA ASN A 401 -7.79 -6.56 -3.00
C ASN A 401 -8.94 -7.57 -2.94
N PHE A 402 -8.62 -8.85 -3.12
CA PHE A 402 -9.63 -9.89 -3.09
C PHE A 402 -10.24 -10.04 -1.68
N PHE A 403 -9.45 -9.84 -0.63
CA PHE A 403 -9.89 -9.93 0.74
C PHE A 403 -10.93 -8.84 1.08
N HIS A 404 -10.69 -7.57 0.72
CA HIS A 404 -11.69 -6.51 0.87
C HIS A 404 -12.96 -6.77 0.07
N ILE A 405 -12.83 -7.27 -1.16
CA ILE A 405 -13.97 -7.69 -1.98
C ILE A 405 -14.81 -8.75 -1.25
N ALA A 406 -14.15 -9.77 -0.71
CA ALA A 406 -14.79 -10.89 -0.03
C ALA A 406 -15.47 -10.45 1.27
N LEU A 407 -14.76 -9.72 2.14
CA LEU A 407 -15.24 -9.17 3.41
C LEU A 407 -16.47 -8.27 3.18
N THR A 408 -16.33 -7.30 2.28
CA THR A 408 -17.42 -6.35 1.99
C THR A 408 -18.61 -7.04 1.34
N GLY A 409 -18.35 -8.00 0.45
CA GLY A 409 -19.40 -8.79 -0.20
C GLY A 409 -20.29 -9.51 0.82
N VAL A 410 -19.71 -10.28 1.74
CA VAL A 410 -20.49 -11.02 2.75
C VAL A 410 -21.13 -10.08 3.77
N ASN A 411 -20.45 -9.00 4.17
CA ASN A 411 -20.98 -7.97 5.06
C ASN A 411 -22.20 -7.27 4.45
N GLY A 412 -22.11 -6.88 3.18
CA GLY A 412 -23.21 -6.21 2.46
C GLY A 412 -24.42 -7.11 2.27
N LEU A 413 -24.20 -8.41 1.96
CA LEU A 413 -25.28 -9.40 1.90
C LEU A 413 -25.96 -9.59 3.27
N ALA A 414 -25.18 -9.68 4.35
CA ALA A 414 -25.71 -9.83 5.70
C ALA A 414 -26.51 -8.58 6.15
N LEU A 415 -25.99 -7.38 5.86
CA LEU A 415 -26.69 -6.11 6.13
C LEU A 415 -28.01 -6.02 5.34
N TYR A 416 -27.98 -6.39 4.06
CA TYR A 416 -29.19 -6.46 3.24
C TYR A 416 -30.24 -7.37 3.85
N ARG A 417 -29.86 -8.59 4.27
CA ARG A 417 -30.77 -9.53 4.92
C ARG A 417 -31.30 -8.98 6.24
N ALA A 418 -30.48 -8.31 7.05
CA ALA A 418 -30.95 -7.64 8.27
C ALA A 418 -32.04 -6.61 7.97
N CYS A 419 -31.90 -5.84 6.88
CA CYS A 419 -32.90 -4.86 6.46
C CYS A 419 -34.17 -5.47 5.85
N THR A 420 -34.13 -6.70 5.32
CA THR A 420 -35.24 -7.27 4.53
C THR A 420 -35.88 -8.53 5.11
N ARG A 421 -35.20 -9.25 6.02
CA ARG A 421 -35.61 -10.56 6.57
C ARG A 421 -35.87 -10.54 8.09
N GLY A 422 -35.84 -9.37 8.73
CA GLY A 422 -36.10 -9.24 10.18
C GLY A 422 -35.04 -9.93 11.05
N MET A 423 -35.45 -10.57 12.14
CA MET A 423 -34.53 -11.15 13.13
C MET A 423 -33.55 -12.18 12.56
N GLY A 424 -33.98 -13.01 11.60
CA GLY A 424 -33.09 -13.98 10.96
C GLY A 424 -31.94 -13.32 10.20
N GLY A 425 -32.24 -12.22 9.50
CA GLY A 425 -31.22 -11.42 8.82
C GLY A 425 -30.33 -10.63 9.77
N LEU A 426 -30.90 -10.10 10.87
CA LEU A 426 -30.12 -9.42 11.90
C LEU A 426 -29.11 -10.37 12.55
N ASN A 427 -29.49 -11.63 12.81
CA ASN A 427 -28.59 -12.65 13.31
C ASN A 427 -27.43 -12.95 12.33
N ASP A 428 -27.71 -12.98 11.02
CA ASP A 428 -26.67 -13.13 9.98
C ASP A 428 -25.68 -11.94 10.05
N LEU A 429 -26.17 -10.70 10.16
CA LEU A 429 -25.31 -9.52 10.31
C LEU A 429 -24.48 -9.53 11.60
N LEU A 430 -25.09 -9.85 12.74
CA LEU A 430 -24.41 -9.89 14.04
C LEU A 430 -23.35 -11.00 14.12
N LEU A 431 -23.45 -12.03 13.28
CA LEU A 431 -22.41 -13.07 13.15
C LEU A 431 -21.33 -12.66 12.15
N VAL A 432 -21.74 -12.25 10.94
CA VAL A 432 -20.82 -12.03 9.81
C VAL A 432 -19.98 -10.77 10.01
N PHE A 433 -20.58 -9.67 10.46
CA PHE A 433 -19.85 -8.40 10.57
C PHE A 433 -18.70 -8.46 11.59
N PRO A 434 -18.88 -8.94 12.83
CA PRO A 434 -17.76 -9.11 13.76
C PRO A 434 -16.72 -10.12 13.28
N LEU A 435 -17.13 -11.19 12.60
CA LEU A 435 -16.21 -12.18 12.04
C LEU A 435 -15.33 -11.56 10.94
N SER A 436 -15.91 -10.73 10.07
CA SER A 436 -15.17 -9.99 9.05
C SER A 436 -14.18 -9.01 9.67
N ILE A 437 -14.59 -8.25 10.69
CA ILE A 437 -13.71 -7.34 11.44
C ILE A 437 -12.54 -8.10 12.06
N LEU A 438 -12.82 -9.24 12.70
CA LEU A 438 -11.80 -10.08 13.30
C LEU A 438 -10.84 -10.64 12.25
N ALA A 439 -11.36 -11.17 11.13
CA ALA A 439 -10.53 -11.72 10.06
C ALA A 439 -9.65 -10.64 9.42
N HIS A 440 -10.22 -9.45 9.18
CA HIS A 440 -9.50 -8.30 8.64
C HIS A 440 -8.38 -7.86 9.57
N GLY A 441 -8.70 -7.49 10.81
CA GLY A 441 -7.69 -7.03 11.75
C GLY A 441 -6.67 -8.10 12.14
N ALA A 442 -7.07 -9.38 12.19
CA ALA A 442 -6.11 -10.46 12.42
C ALA A 442 -5.14 -10.61 11.24
N TYR A 443 -5.62 -10.50 10.00
CA TYR A 443 -4.77 -10.53 8.81
C TYR A 443 -3.72 -9.42 8.86
N ASP A 444 -4.12 -8.17 9.13
CA ASP A 444 -3.20 -7.03 9.18
C ASP A 444 -2.21 -7.15 10.35
N ALA A 445 -2.71 -7.51 11.54
CA ALA A 445 -1.84 -7.72 12.70
C ALA A 445 -0.78 -8.80 12.43
N LEU A 446 -1.18 -9.92 11.84
CA LEU A 446 -0.30 -11.05 11.57
C LEU A 446 0.70 -10.78 10.44
N LEU A 447 0.46 -9.82 9.56
CA LEU A 447 1.46 -9.40 8.57
C LEU A 447 2.56 -8.53 9.17
N ASP A 448 2.29 -7.85 10.28
CA ASP A 448 3.20 -6.87 10.89
C ASP A 448 3.61 -7.25 12.33
N LEU A 449 3.61 -8.54 12.67
CA LEU A 449 4.00 -9.05 13.98
C LEU A 449 5.44 -9.59 13.96
N PRO A 450 6.46 -8.78 14.32
CA PRO A 450 7.85 -9.23 14.34
C PRO A 450 8.15 -10.23 15.47
N GLN A 451 7.32 -10.25 16.53
CA GLN A 451 7.53 -11.12 17.69
C GLN A 451 7.16 -12.58 17.43
N VAL A 452 6.39 -12.85 16.39
CA VAL A 452 5.93 -14.19 16.04
C VAL A 452 6.64 -14.59 14.76
N GLU A 453 7.63 -15.49 14.88
CA GLU A 453 8.30 -16.04 13.71
C GLU A 453 7.25 -16.68 12.80
N ARG A 454 7.27 -16.30 11.52
CA ARG A 454 6.37 -16.82 10.50
C ARG A 454 4.89 -16.45 10.69
N SER A 455 4.63 -15.29 11.28
CA SER A 455 3.29 -14.72 11.44
C SER A 455 2.51 -14.60 10.12
N GLU A 456 3.22 -14.45 9.00
CA GLU A 456 2.67 -14.41 7.64
C GLU A 456 1.88 -15.68 7.26
N TYR A 457 2.24 -16.86 7.78
CA TYR A 457 1.45 -18.07 7.53
C TYR A 457 0.09 -18.04 8.22
N PHE A 458 0.02 -17.46 9.42
CA PHE A 458 -1.25 -17.30 10.12
C PHE A 458 -2.13 -16.24 9.44
N ALA A 459 -1.53 -15.16 8.93
CA ALA A 459 -2.25 -14.21 8.08
C ALA A 459 -2.84 -14.91 6.86
N MET A 460 -2.05 -15.77 6.20
CA MET A 460 -2.51 -16.56 5.05
C MET A 460 -3.65 -17.53 5.42
N ILE A 461 -3.62 -18.13 6.61
CA ILE A 461 -4.73 -18.98 7.10
C ILE A 461 -6.01 -18.17 7.28
N ALA A 462 -5.94 -16.99 7.90
CA ALA A 462 -7.10 -16.10 8.06
C ALA A 462 -7.68 -15.70 6.68
N TYR A 463 -6.80 -15.31 5.76
CA TYR A 463 -7.15 -14.97 4.39
C TYR A 463 -7.83 -16.14 3.65
N VAL A 464 -7.21 -17.33 3.63
CA VAL A 464 -7.72 -18.53 2.96
C VAL A 464 -9.06 -18.97 3.56
N GLY A 465 -9.17 -18.98 4.89
CA GLY A 465 -10.39 -19.35 5.60
C GLY A 465 -11.55 -18.44 5.23
N PHE A 466 -11.30 -17.14 5.12
CA PHE A 466 -12.35 -16.20 4.71
C PHE A 466 -12.66 -16.26 3.21
N CYS A 467 -11.68 -16.51 2.34
CA CYS A 467 -11.92 -16.75 0.92
C CYS A 467 -12.84 -17.96 0.71
N PHE A 468 -12.59 -19.05 1.44
CA PHE A 468 -13.46 -20.22 1.47
C PHE A 468 -14.87 -19.85 1.93
N TYR A 469 -14.98 -19.10 3.04
CA TYR A 469 -16.27 -18.61 3.53
C TYR A 469 -17.02 -17.80 2.46
N PHE A 470 -16.36 -16.84 1.81
CA PHE A 470 -16.96 -16.02 0.74
C PHE A 470 -17.45 -16.88 -0.43
N PHE A 471 -16.61 -17.76 -0.97
CA PHE A 471 -16.99 -18.57 -2.13
C PHE A 471 -18.12 -19.57 -1.80
N SER A 472 -18.12 -20.14 -0.60
CA SER A 472 -19.19 -21.02 -0.12
C SER A 472 -20.54 -20.29 -0.03
N ARG A 473 -20.53 -18.97 0.22
CA ARG A 473 -21.72 -18.11 0.18
C ARG A 473 -22.10 -17.69 -1.24
N ALA A 474 -21.13 -17.42 -2.11
CA ALA A 474 -21.36 -16.97 -3.47
C ALA A 474 -21.88 -18.09 -4.40
N ARG A 475 -21.34 -19.31 -4.26
CA ARG A 475 -21.68 -20.48 -5.10
C ARG A 475 -23.18 -20.78 -5.15
N PRO A 476 -23.90 -20.97 -4.02
CA PRO A 476 -25.33 -21.34 -4.06
C PRO A 476 -26.24 -20.24 -4.61
N LEU A 477 -25.78 -18.99 -4.66
CA LEU A 477 -26.54 -17.87 -5.21
C LEU A 477 -26.50 -17.82 -6.76
N ARG A 478 -25.57 -18.54 -7.38
CA ARG A 478 -25.41 -18.56 -8.84
C ARG A 478 -26.33 -19.57 -9.50
N ALA A 479 -26.89 -19.19 -10.64
CA ALA A 479 -27.55 -20.13 -11.54
C ALA A 479 -26.51 -20.96 -12.31
N ASP A 480 -26.82 -22.21 -12.63
CA ASP A 480 -25.98 -23.02 -13.54
C ASP A 480 -26.15 -22.54 -14.99
N ARG A 481 -25.30 -21.58 -15.39
CA ARG A 481 -25.31 -20.98 -16.73
C ARG A 481 -23.97 -21.21 -17.41
N ARG A 482 -24.02 -21.85 -18.59
CA ARG A 482 -22.84 -21.97 -19.45
C ARG A 482 -22.52 -20.63 -20.12
N THR A 483 -21.48 -19.96 -19.64
CA THR A 483 -20.93 -18.74 -20.24
C THR A 483 -19.86 -19.04 -21.30
N THR A 484 -19.59 -18.06 -22.16
CA THR A 484 -18.55 -18.14 -23.21
C THR A 484 -17.15 -18.33 -22.65
N VAL A 485 -16.82 -17.64 -21.57
CA VAL A 485 -15.61 -17.88 -20.76
C VAL A 485 -16.08 -18.55 -19.47
N SER A 486 -15.45 -19.63 -19.03
CA SER A 486 -15.78 -20.27 -17.74
C SER A 486 -15.51 -19.33 -16.56
N LEU A 487 -16.08 -19.61 -15.38
CA LEU A 487 -15.75 -18.79 -14.20
C LEU A 487 -14.29 -18.99 -13.79
N THR A 488 -13.84 -20.24 -13.82
CA THR A 488 -12.44 -20.64 -13.61
C THR A 488 -11.49 -19.88 -14.53
N GLY A 489 -11.79 -19.84 -15.82
CA GLY A 489 -10.92 -19.17 -16.78
C GLY A 489 -10.86 -17.67 -16.56
N ALA A 490 -11.99 -17.03 -16.23
CA ALA A 490 -12.00 -15.60 -15.89
C ALA A 490 -11.17 -15.32 -14.63
N PHE A 491 -11.31 -16.15 -13.59
CA PHE A 491 -10.58 -16.00 -12.33
C PHE A 491 -9.07 -16.21 -12.51
N VAL A 492 -8.66 -17.31 -13.13
CA VAL A 492 -7.24 -17.62 -13.38
C VAL A 492 -6.59 -16.55 -14.26
N THR A 493 -7.28 -16.12 -15.31
CA THR A 493 -6.79 -15.01 -16.17
C THR A 493 -6.61 -13.74 -15.35
N GLY A 494 -7.57 -13.44 -14.46
CA GLY A 494 -7.51 -12.25 -13.64
C GLY A 494 -6.33 -12.25 -12.67
N VAL A 495 -6.16 -13.32 -11.90
CA VAL A 495 -5.02 -13.50 -10.99
C VAL A 495 -3.69 -13.41 -11.74
N ALA A 496 -3.57 -14.09 -12.90
CA ALA A 496 -2.35 -14.08 -13.69
C ALA A 496 -2.02 -12.70 -14.28
N LEU A 497 -3.03 -11.96 -14.74
CA LEU A 497 -2.85 -10.62 -15.29
C LEU A 497 -2.41 -9.63 -14.21
N VAL A 498 -3.07 -9.64 -13.05
CA VAL A 498 -2.67 -8.78 -11.91
C VAL A 498 -1.25 -9.11 -11.46
N ALA A 499 -0.92 -10.39 -11.31
CA ALA A 499 0.44 -10.82 -10.97
C ALA A 499 1.45 -10.31 -12.00
N ALA A 500 1.20 -10.47 -13.29
CA ALA A 500 2.08 -9.98 -14.34
C ALA A 500 2.29 -8.45 -14.30
N THR A 501 1.23 -7.68 -14.04
CA THR A 501 1.32 -6.21 -13.92
C THR A 501 2.16 -5.81 -12.72
N VAL A 502 1.96 -6.46 -11.58
CA VAL A 502 2.72 -6.21 -10.34
C VAL A 502 4.19 -6.58 -10.49
N ILE A 503 4.47 -7.71 -11.15
CA ILE A 503 5.84 -8.14 -11.52
C ILE A 503 6.53 -7.08 -12.37
N ALA A 504 5.86 -6.63 -13.45
CA ALA A 504 6.42 -5.63 -14.35
C ALA A 504 6.72 -4.31 -13.61
N PHE A 505 5.80 -3.87 -12.76
CA PHE A 505 5.94 -2.66 -11.98
C PHE A 505 7.11 -2.72 -10.99
N GLN A 506 7.24 -3.82 -10.23
CA GLN A 506 8.32 -3.96 -9.25
C GLN A 506 9.70 -4.04 -9.91
N MET A 507 9.83 -4.82 -10.97
CA MET A 507 11.11 -4.91 -11.70
C MET A 507 11.51 -3.57 -12.32
N ALA A 508 10.53 -2.81 -12.82
CA ALA A 508 10.78 -1.47 -13.35
C ALA A 508 11.24 -0.48 -12.26
N THR A 509 10.70 -0.60 -11.04
CA THR A 509 10.89 0.37 -9.96
C THR A 509 12.11 0.05 -9.08
N LEU A 510 12.24 -1.21 -8.65
CA LEU A 510 13.27 -1.68 -7.70
C LEU A 510 14.47 -2.35 -8.39
N GLY A 511 14.35 -2.66 -9.69
CA GLY A 511 15.34 -3.39 -10.46
C GLY A 511 15.01 -4.89 -10.58
N ILE A 512 15.64 -5.53 -11.56
CA ILE A 512 15.31 -6.91 -11.98
C ILE A 512 15.46 -7.92 -10.84
N LYS A 513 16.60 -7.92 -10.15
CA LYS A 513 16.91 -8.90 -9.09
C LYS A 513 16.02 -8.70 -7.86
N ALA A 514 15.90 -7.46 -7.39
CA ALA A 514 15.06 -7.10 -6.25
C ALA A 514 13.59 -7.40 -6.50
N GLY A 515 13.06 -6.97 -7.66
CA GLY A 515 11.69 -7.27 -8.06
C GLY A 515 11.44 -8.78 -8.12
N ALA A 516 12.31 -9.56 -8.77
CA ALA A 516 12.18 -11.02 -8.88
C ALA A 516 12.07 -11.73 -7.53
N ASN A 517 12.84 -11.29 -6.52
CA ASN A 517 12.82 -11.89 -5.18
C ASN A 517 11.49 -11.64 -4.46
N LEU A 518 10.96 -10.42 -4.53
CA LEU A 518 9.71 -10.05 -3.84
C LEU A 518 8.49 -10.80 -4.39
N ILE A 519 8.47 -11.09 -5.69
CA ILE A 519 7.37 -11.77 -6.38
C ILE A 519 7.12 -13.20 -5.86
N PHE A 520 8.15 -13.90 -5.39
CA PHE A 520 8.01 -15.32 -5.05
C PHE A 520 6.97 -15.57 -3.94
N SER A 521 6.99 -14.75 -2.90
CA SER A 521 6.05 -14.83 -1.77
C SER A 521 4.59 -14.69 -2.24
N GLU A 522 4.33 -13.87 -3.26
CA GLU A 522 2.98 -13.63 -3.77
C GLU A 522 2.42 -14.71 -4.66
N LEU A 523 3.30 -15.38 -5.39
CA LEU A 523 2.87 -16.52 -6.18
C LEU A 523 2.32 -17.61 -5.25
N ILE A 524 2.79 -17.70 -4.00
CA ILE A 524 2.24 -18.60 -2.98
C ILE A 524 0.83 -18.15 -2.55
N GLY A 525 0.63 -16.88 -2.20
CA GLY A 525 -0.68 -16.36 -1.82
C GLY A 525 -1.71 -16.49 -2.95
N SER A 526 -1.29 -16.22 -4.18
CA SER A 526 -2.10 -16.41 -5.39
C SER A 526 -2.43 -17.88 -5.64
N ALA A 527 -1.47 -18.78 -5.45
CA ALA A 527 -1.70 -20.22 -5.58
C ALA A 527 -2.72 -20.72 -4.54
N ALA A 528 -2.62 -20.27 -3.29
CA ALA A 528 -3.60 -20.61 -2.25
C ALA A 528 -5.01 -20.15 -2.64
N LEU A 529 -5.15 -18.91 -3.14
CA LEU A 529 -6.43 -18.38 -3.63
C LEU A 529 -6.99 -19.22 -4.79
N LEU A 530 -6.16 -19.63 -5.76
CA LEU A 530 -6.56 -20.49 -6.87
C LEU A 530 -7.03 -21.87 -6.39
N ILE A 531 -6.33 -22.47 -5.42
CA ILE A 531 -6.70 -23.77 -4.83
C ILE A 531 -8.09 -23.69 -4.18
N VAL A 532 -8.32 -22.67 -3.35
CA VAL A 532 -9.63 -22.46 -2.70
C VAL A 532 -10.73 -22.29 -3.73
N PHE A 533 -10.49 -21.48 -4.77
CA PHE A 533 -11.46 -21.25 -5.82
C PHE A 533 -11.81 -22.54 -6.58
N PHE A 534 -10.81 -23.34 -6.97
CA PHE A 534 -11.05 -24.61 -7.66
C PHE A 534 -11.82 -25.61 -6.80
N HIS A 535 -11.52 -25.66 -5.50
CA HIS A 535 -12.23 -26.51 -4.56
C HIS A 535 -13.71 -26.11 -4.46
N GLU A 536 -14.01 -24.81 -4.36
CA GLU A 536 -15.37 -24.34 -4.14
C GLU A 536 -16.26 -24.40 -5.38
N PHE A 537 -15.76 -24.04 -6.57
CA PHE A 537 -16.60 -24.01 -7.76
C PHE A 537 -16.70 -25.33 -8.53
N ASP A 538 -15.74 -26.24 -8.36
CA ASP A 538 -15.68 -27.58 -8.98
C ASP A 538 -16.19 -27.62 -10.43
N GLU A 539 -15.80 -26.62 -11.24
CA GLU A 539 -16.12 -26.63 -12.66
C GLU A 539 -15.34 -27.78 -13.29
N THR A 540 -16.03 -28.73 -13.95
CA THR A 540 -15.37 -29.86 -14.63
C THR A 540 -14.37 -29.35 -15.65
N LEU A 541 -13.10 -29.36 -15.28
CA LEU A 541 -12.00 -28.98 -16.16
C LEU A 541 -11.72 -30.14 -17.12
N THR A 542 -11.64 -29.84 -18.40
CA THR A 542 -11.23 -30.83 -19.40
C THR A 542 -9.71 -30.98 -19.35
N ALA A 543 -9.24 -32.22 -19.52
CA ALA A 543 -7.81 -32.53 -19.59
C ALA A 543 -7.09 -31.69 -20.68
#